data_AF-A0A2N1YN43-F1
#
_entry.id   AF-A0A2N1YN43-F1
#
_cell.length_a   1.000
_cell.length_b   1.000
_cell.length_c   1.000
_cell.angle_alpha   90.00
_cell.angle_beta   90.00
_cell.angle_gamma   90.00
#
_symmetry.space_group_name_H-M   'P 1'
#
loop_
_entity.id
_entity.type
_entity.pdbx_description
1 polymer ?
#
loop_
_entity_poly.entity_id
_entity_poly.type
_entity_poly.pdbx_seq_one_letter_code
_entity_poly.pdbx_strand_id
1 'polypeptide(L)'
;MKNVQKGFSLIELMIVVAIIGILAAIAVPAYQDFVARGQAGEGLTATSGFRAEVNVHLSELGVLPDAGDSQTLDDTLAEVEGRYFSVGNVVNSGAGVIEITFDDGVHAGQTMVLTPILNAAATQVASWECTGLAFPKYLPTACRP
;
A
#
# COMPACT_ATOMS: atom_id res chain seq x y z
N MET A 1 -47.66 25.49 -34.34
CA MET A 1 -46.34 26.15 -34.42
C MET A 1 -45.28 25.07 -34.22
N LYS A 2 -44.39 24.84 -35.20
CA LYS A 2 -43.30 23.86 -35.06
C LYS A 2 -42.19 24.50 -34.22
N ASN A 3 -41.97 24.00 -33.01
CA ASN A 3 -40.82 24.38 -32.21
C ASN A 3 -39.56 23.91 -32.93
N VAL A 4 -38.78 24.86 -33.47
CA VAL A 4 -37.46 24.58 -34.02
C VAL A 4 -36.56 24.28 -32.83
N GLN A 5 -36.13 23.02 -32.67
CA GLN A 5 -35.11 22.70 -31.67
C GLN A 5 -33.82 23.42 -32.04
N LYS A 6 -33.41 24.37 -31.19
CA LYS A 6 -32.10 25.00 -31.27
C LYS A 6 -31.07 23.94 -30.91
N GLY A 7 -30.24 23.55 -31.87
CA GLY A 7 -29.10 22.67 -31.64
C GLY A 7 -28.02 23.36 -30.81
N PHE A 8 -27.19 22.56 -30.15
CA PHE A 8 -26.02 23.01 -29.40
C PHE A 8 -25.01 23.67 -30.35
N SER A 9 -24.38 24.78 -29.94
CA SER A 9 -23.32 25.40 -30.75
C SER A 9 -21.96 24.74 -30.53
N LEU A 10 -21.12 24.78 -31.57
CA LEU A 10 -19.74 24.32 -31.48
C LEU A 10 -18.95 25.08 -30.39
N ILE A 11 -19.24 26.37 -30.20
CA ILE A 11 -18.55 27.17 -29.19
C ILE A 11 -18.94 26.76 -27.76
N GLU A 12 -20.21 26.43 -27.52
CA GLU A 12 -20.65 25.90 -26.23
C GLU A 12 -19.98 24.55 -25.93
N LEU A 13 -19.87 23.67 -26.94
CA LEU A 13 -19.17 22.40 -26.78
C LEU A 13 -17.68 22.59 -26.47
N MET A 14 -17.00 23.52 -27.15
CA MET A 14 -15.58 23.80 -26.92
C MET A 14 -15.30 24.37 -25.52
N ILE A 15 -16.19 25.24 -25.00
CA ILE A 15 -16.05 25.77 -23.63
C ILE A 15 -16.20 24.63 -22.61
N VAL A 16 -17.17 23.73 -22.80
CA VAL A 16 -17.37 22.58 -21.91
C VAL A 16 -16.13 21.68 -21.90
N VAL A 17 -15.55 21.38 -23.06
CA VAL A 17 -14.31 20.59 -23.17
C VAL A 17 -13.15 21.28 -22.47
N ALA A 18 -13.01 22.61 -22.61
CA ALA A 18 -11.96 23.36 -21.93
C ALA A 18 -12.09 23.30 -20.40
N ILE A 19 -13.31 23.45 -19.87
CA ILE A 19 -13.56 23.35 -18.41
C ILE A 19 -13.26 21.93 -17.91
N ILE A 20 -13.73 20.90 -18.61
CA ILE A 20 -13.44 19.49 -18.25
C ILE A 20 -11.93 19.22 -18.29
N GLY A 21 -11.21 19.76 -19.28
CA GLY A 21 -9.76 19.63 -19.39
C GLY A 21 -9.02 20.20 -18.17
N ILE A 22 -9.41 21.40 -17.71
CA ILE A 22 -8.80 22.02 -16.51
C ILE A 22 -9.11 21.20 -15.26
N LEU A 23 -10.36 20.76 -15.08
CA LEU A 23 -10.75 19.95 -13.93
C LEU A 23 -10.02 18.60 -13.91
N ALA A 24 -9.89 17.95 -15.06
CA ALA A 24 -9.20 16.67 -15.20
C ALA A 24 -7.70 16.79 -14.85
N ALA A 25 -7.04 17.88 -15.26
CA ALA A 25 -5.63 18.11 -14.97
C ALA A 25 -5.33 18.16 -13.46
N ILE A 26 -6.27 18.63 -12.64
CA ILE A 26 -6.13 18.68 -11.17
C ILE A 26 -6.65 17.39 -10.52
N ALA A 27 -7.78 16.88 -10.99
CA ALA A 27 -8.46 15.74 -10.38
C ALA A 27 -7.71 14.42 -10.61
N VAL A 28 -7.10 14.21 -11.78
CA VAL A 28 -6.42 12.94 -12.10
C VAL A 28 -5.22 12.70 -11.18
N PRO A 29 -4.27 13.65 -11.00
CA PRO A 29 -3.16 13.44 -10.05
C PRO A 29 -3.62 13.21 -8.61
N ALA A 30 -4.65 13.93 -8.15
CA ALA A 30 -5.20 13.76 -6.81
C ALA A 30 -5.87 12.38 -6.61
N TYR A 31 -6.55 11.87 -7.64
CA TYR A 31 -7.13 10.54 -7.62
C TYR A 31 -6.05 9.44 -7.62
N GLN A 32 -4.98 9.61 -8.40
CA GLN A 32 -3.83 8.69 -8.38
C GLN A 32 -3.19 8.62 -6.98
N ASP A 33 -3.05 9.76 -6.30
CA ASP A 33 -2.55 9.80 -4.92
C ASP A 33 -3.46 9.02 -3.94
N PHE A 34 -4.78 9.03 -4.15
CA PHE A 34 -5.72 8.24 -3.34
C PHE A 34 -5.60 6.75 -3.62
N VAL A 35 -5.54 6.37 -4.90
CA VAL A 35 -5.35 4.97 -5.32
C VAL A 35 -4.03 4.41 -4.78
N ALA A 36 -2.94 5.20 -4.86
CA ALA A 36 -1.64 4.84 -4.32
C ALA A 36 -1.68 4.52 -2.81
N ARG A 37 -2.40 5.32 -2.00
CA ARG A 37 -2.59 5.01 -0.57
C ARG A 37 -3.43 3.76 -0.35
N GLY A 38 -4.43 3.53 -1.19
CA GLY A 38 -5.26 2.33 -1.16
C GLY A 38 -4.44 1.06 -1.40
N GLN A 39 -3.59 1.08 -2.41
CA GLN A 39 -2.65 -0.01 -2.75
C GLN A 39 -1.72 -0.35 -1.58
N ALA A 40 -1.10 0.67 -0.98
CA ALA A 40 -0.25 0.47 0.19
C ALA A 40 -1.05 -0.03 1.43
N GLY A 41 -2.28 0.45 1.61
CA GLY A 41 -3.17 0.00 2.68
C GLY A 41 -3.59 -1.47 2.55
N GLU A 42 -3.71 -1.97 1.32
CA GLU A 42 -3.94 -3.39 1.05
C GLU A 42 -2.77 -4.24 1.53
N GLY A 43 -1.52 -3.88 1.16
CA GLY A 43 -0.33 -4.59 1.64
C GLY A 43 -0.22 -4.62 3.17
N LEU A 44 -0.55 -3.50 3.83
CA LEU A 44 -0.60 -3.45 5.29
C LEU A 44 -1.65 -4.40 5.88
N THR A 45 -2.81 -4.52 5.24
CA THR A 45 -3.91 -5.36 5.72
C THR A 45 -3.62 -6.84 5.46
N ALA A 46 -3.09 -7.18 4.29
CA ALA A 46 -2.72 -8.54 3.90
C ALA A 46 -1.66 -9.14 4.83
N THR A 47 -0.72 -8.33 5.31
CA THR A 47 0.33 -8.77 6.23
C THR A 47 -0.06 -8.71 7.71
N SER A 48 -1.33 -8.42 8.04
CA SER A 48 -1.79 -8.34 9.44
C SER A 48 -1.60 -9.64 10.22
N GLY A 49 -1.81 -10.80 9.58
CA GLY A 49 -1.59 -12.11 10.19
C GLY A 49 -0.14 -12.31 10.62
N PHE A 50 0.81 -12.09 9.69
CA PHE A 50 2.23 -12.22 10.00
C PHE A 50 2.70 -11.22 11.07
N ARG A 51 2.18 -9.99 11.07
CA ARG A 51 2.48 -9.02 12.15
C ARG A 51 2.02 -9.49 13.52
N ALA A 52 0.93 -10.25 13.59
CA ALA A 52 0.51 -10.89 14.85
C ALA A 52 1.49 -12.00 15.24
N GLU A 53 1.89 -12.85 14.30
CA GLU A 53 2.88 -13.92 14.53
C GLU A 53 4.25 -13.37 14.97
N VAL A 54 4.70 -12.23 14.45
CA VAL A 54 5.93 -11.55 14.92
C VAL A 54 5.85 -11.23 16.42
N ASN A 55 4.67 -10.82 16.90
CA ASN A 55 4.48 -10.55 18.33
C ASN A 55 4.45 -11.83 19.16
N VAL A 56 3.85 -12.91 18.65
CA VAL A 56 3.84 -14.22 19.30
C VAL A 56 5.28 -14.75 19.41
N HIS A 57 6.01 -14.76 18.30
CA HIS A 57 7.41 -15.22 18.26
C HIS A 57 8.31 -14.44 19.22
N LEU A 58 8.18 -13.10 19.24
CA LEU A 58 8.91 -12.26 20.19
C LEU A 58 8.54 -12.58 21.65
N SER A 59 7.26 -12.85 21.93
CA SER A 59 6.80 -13.17 23.28
C SER A 59 7.25 -14.54 23.76
N GLU A 60 7.35 -15.52 22.87
CA GLU A 60 7.74 -16.90 23.19
C GLU A 60 9.25 -17.09 23.27
N LEU A 61 9.99 -16.50 22.33
CA LEU A 61 11.43 -16.74 22.16
C LEU A 61 12.31 -15.56 22.58
N GLY A 62 11.72 -14.38 22.82
CA GLY A 62 12.45 -13.16 23.18
C GLY A 62 13.28 -12.56 22.03
N VAL A 63 13.05 -13.03 20.80
CA VAL A 63 13.75 -12.57 19.59
C VAL A 63 12.74 -12.39 18.45
N LEU A 64 12.99 -11.38 17.59
CA LEU A 64 12.21 -11.19 16.37
C LEU A 64 12.52 -12.31 15.36
N PRO A 65 11.53 -12.78 14.58
CA PRO A 65 11.75 -13.86 13.63
C PRO A 65 12.68 -13.42 12.50
N ASP A 66 13.79 -14.12 12.30
CA ASP A 66 14.67 -13.93 11.15
C ASP A 66 14.17 -14.76 9.94
N ALA A 67 14.66 -14.42 8.75
CA ALA A 67 14.36 -15.20 7.55
C ALA A 67 14.94 -16.61 7.70
N GLY A 68 14.10 -17.64 7.61
CA GLY A 68 14.47 -19.04 7.76
C GLY A 68 14.37 -19.60 9.18
N ASP A 69 14.05 -18.79 10.20
CA ASP A 69 13.85 -19.29 11.57
C ASP A 69 12.62 -20.21 11.69
N SER A 70 11.61 -19.98 10.85
CA SER A 70 10.40 -20.80 10.78
C SER A 70 9.93 -20.93 9.35
N GLN A 71 10.24 -22.10 8.76
CA GLN A 71 9.80 -22.44 7.41
C GLN A 71 8.29 -22.31 7.24
N THR A 72 7.51 -22.66 8.26
CA THR A 72 6.05 -22.49 8.22
C THR A 72 5.62 -21.03 8.18
N LEU A 73 6.31 -20.12 8.89
CA LEU A 73 5.99 -18.70 8.87
C LEU A 73 6.39 -18.07 7.53
N ASP A 74 7.57 -18.43 7.03
CA ASP A 74 8.07 -17.91 5.75
C ASP A 74 7.25 -18.41 4.56
N ASP A 75 6.87 -19.69 4.53
CA ASP A 75 6.01 -20.27 3.49
C ASP A 75 4.61 -19.62 3.53
N THR A 76 4.04 -19.45 4.73
CA THR A 76 2.73 -18.77 4.89
C THR A 76 2.80 -17.32 4.41
N LEU A 77 3.90 -16.62 4.68
CA LEU A 77 4.08 -15.24 4.24
C LEU A 77 4.28 -15.15 2.72
N ALA A 78 5.02 -16.10 2.13
CA ALA A 78 5.23 -16.18 0.69
C ALA A 78 3.93 -16.48 -0.08
N GLU A 79 2.97 -17.16 0.54
CA GLU A 79 1.63 -17.40 -0.03
C GLU A 79 0.70 -16.18 0.02
N VAL A 80 1.06 -15.11 0.75
CA VAL A 80 0.25 -13.90 0.81
C VAL A 80 0.22 -13.22 -0.57
N GLU A 81 -0.99 -13.05 -1.10
CA GLU A 81 -1.24 -12.34 -2.35
C GLU A 81 -2.30 -11.25 -2.17
N GLY A 82 -2.30 -10.32 -3.10
CA GLY A 82 -3.27 -9.24 -3.20
C GLY A 82 -3.51 -8.87 -4.66
N ARG A 83 -4.35 -7.86 -4.87
CA ARG A 83 -4.65 -7.33 -6.19
C ARG A 83 -3.43 -6.69 -6.87
N TYR A 84 -2.47 -6.18 -6.11
CA TYR A 84 -1.32 -5.41 -6.61
C TYR A 84 0.04 -6.05 -6.32
N PHE A 85 0.05 -7.26 -5.76
CA PHE A 85 1.25 -8.04 -5.50
C PHE A 85 0.88 -9.53 -5.57
N SER A 86 1.61 -10.29 -6.37
CA SER A 86 1.42 -11.74 -6.50
C SER A 86 2.07 -12.53 -5.36
N VAL A 87 1.71 -13.83 -5.29
CA VAL A 87 2.42 -14.83 -4.47
C VAL A 87 3.93 -14.73 -4.66
N GLY A 88 4.68 -14.79 -3.55
CA GLY A 88 6.13 -14.70 -3.50
C GLY A 88 6.69 -13.28 -3.40
N ASN A 89 5.85 -12.25 -3.52
CA ASN A 89 6.28 -10.86 -3.39
C ASN A 89 6.22 -10.32 -1.96
N VAL A 90 5.73 -11.11 -1.01
CA VAL A 90 5.71 -10.78 0.41
C VAL A 90 6.69 -11.70 1.14
N VAL A 91 7.71 -11.12 1.77
CA VAL A 91 8.79 -11.88 2.41
C VAL A 91 9.20 -11.28 3.75
N ASN A 92 9.74 -12.12 4.62
CA ASN A 92 10.47 -11.68 5.80
C ASN A 92 11.92 -11.45 5.37
N SER A 93 12.39 -10.20 5.46
CA SER A 93 13.78 -9.84 5.14
C SER A 93 14.72 -10.00 6.35
N GLY A 94 14.18 -10.43 7.48
CA GLY A 94 14.89 -10.65 8.72
C GLY A 94 14.48 -9.69 9.84
N ALA A 95 14.76 -10.07 11.08
CA ALA A 95 14.37 -9.30 12.28
C ALA A 95 12.88 -8.85 12.29
N GLY A 96 11.97 -9.69 11.78
CA GLY A 96 10.54 -9.40 11.67
C GLY A 96 10.16 -8.30 10.67
N VAL A 97 11.08 -7.90 9.79
CA VAL A 97 10.86 -6.90 8.76
C VAL A 97 10.16 -7.54 7.57
N ILE A 98 9.00 -6.98 7.21
CA ILE A 98 8.18 -7.49 6.11
C ILE A 98 8.40 -6.61 4.88
N GLU A 99 8.77 -7.23 3.77
CA GLU A 99 8.89 -6.57 2.47
C GLU A 99 7.73 -7.00 1.58
N ILE A 100 7.07 -6.03 0.96
CA ILE A 100 5.95 -6.23 0.04
C ILE A 100 6.32 -5.57 -1.28
N THR A 101 6.58 -6.37 -2.30
CA THR A 101 6.90 -5.89 -3.65
C THR A 101 5.64 -5.81 -4.49
N PHE A 102 5.29 -4.62 -4.96
CA PHE A 102 4.13 -4.43 -5.83
C PHE A 102 4.50 -4.74 -7.28
N ASP A 103 3.67 -5.51 -7.99
CA ASP A 103 3.85 -5.86 -9.40
C ASP A 103 2.85 -5.16 -10.34
N ASP A 104 1.82 -4.52 -9.78
CA ASP A 104 0.81 -3.76 -10.52
C ASP A 104 0.46 -2.43 -9.81
N GLY A 105 -0.26 -1.56 -10.52
CA GLY A 105 -0.75 -0.29 -10.00
C GLY A 105 0.26 0.84 -10.01
N VAL A 106 0.04 1.82 -9.13
CA VAL A 106 0.88 3.04 -9.04
C VAL A 106 2.24 2.71 -8.41
N HIS A 107 2.31 1.65 -7.61
CA HIS A 107 3.51 1.18 -6.95
C HIS A 107 4.24 0.07 -7.69
N ALA A 108 3.82 -0.32 -8.90
CA ALA A 108 4.47 -1.38 -9.66
C ALA A 108 6.00 -1.22 -9.71
N GLY A 109 6.73 -2.24 -9.28
CA GLY A 109 8.19 -2.27 -9.15
C GLY A 109 8.75 -1.62 -7.88
N GLN A 110 7.92 -1.11 -6.99
CA GLN A 110 8.34 -0.58 -5.68
C GLN A 110 8.10 -1.61 -4.58
N THR A 111 8.94 -1.56 -3.55
CA THR A 111 8.83 -2.43 -2.38
C THR A 111 8.51 -1.58 -1.15
N MET A 112 7.40 -1.87 -0.49
CA MET A 112 7.07 -1.29 0.81
C MET A 112 7.64 -2.16 1.93
N VAL A 113 8.33 -1.54 2.88
CA VAL A 113 9.03 -2.22 3.97
C VAL A 113 8.38 -1.86 5.29
N LEU A 114 7.94 -2.86 6.06
CA LEU A 114 7.34 -2.71 7.38
C LEU A 114 8.34 -3.16 8.44
N THR A 115 8.81 -2.22 9.24
CA THR A 115 9.78 -2.46 10.32
C THR A 115 9.07 -2.46 11.67
N PRO A 116 9.22 -3.50 12.50
CA PRO A 116 8.69 -3.50 13.85
C PRO A 116 9.51 -2.57 14.75
N ILE A 117 8.84 -1.69 15.48
CA ILE A 117 9.43 -0.83 16.51
C ILE A 117 9.07 -1.40 17.87
N LEU A 118 10.08 -1.81 18.64
CA LEU A 118 9.87 -2.40 19.95
C LEU A 118 9.59 -1.35 21.02
N ASN A 119 8.90 -1.76 22.09
CA ASN A 119 8.80 -0.96 23.32
C ASN A 119 10.19 -0.81 23.99
N ALA A 120 10.29 0.08 24.98
CA ALA A 120 11.56 0.34 25.68
C ALA A 120 12.17 -0.90 26.36
N ALA A 121 11.35 -1.91 26.67
CA ALA A 121 11.78 -3.17 27.28
C ALA A 121 12.21 -4.23 26.24
N ALA A 122 12.07 -3.96 24.94
CA ALA A 122 12.30 -4.90 23.85
C ALA A 122 11.51 -6.22 23.94
N THR A 123 10.33 -6.19 24.57
CA THR A 123 9.49 -7.38 24.79
C THR A 123 8.27 -7.45 23.89
N GLN A 124 7.88 -6.35 23.25
CA GLN A 124 6.67 -6.24 22.45
C GLN A 124 6.89 -5.28 21.29
N VAL A 125 6.23 -5.53 20.15
CA VAL A 125 6.17 -4.55 19.05
C VAL A 125 5.18 -3.44 19.45
N ALA A 126 5.70 -2.25 19.70
CA ALA A 126 4.92 -1.08 20.10
C ALA A 126 4.22 -0.42 18.90
N SER A 127 4.91 -0.36 17.76
CA SER A 127 4.39 0.22 16.53
C SER A 127 5.09 -0.38 15.30
N TRP A 128 4.57 -0.07 14.12
CA TRP A 128 5.19 -0.43 12.85
C TRP A 128 5.54 0.84 12.10
N GLU A 129 6.72 0.86 11.49
CA GLU A 129 7.14 1.92 10.59
C GLU A 129 7.20 1.38 9.16
N CYS A 130 6.57 2.08 8.22
CA CYS A 130 6.52 1.75 6.81
C CYS A 130 7.44 2.68 6.03
N THR A 131 8.24 2.13 5.12
CA THR A 131 9.11 2.88 4.20
C THR A 131 9.11 2.25 2.80
N GLY A 132 9.98 2.71 1.89
CA GLY A 132 10.25 2.05 0.60
C GLY A 132 9.42 2.53 -0.61
N LEU A 133 8.30 3.23 -0.38
CA LEU A 133 7.53 3.85 -1.46
C LEU A 133 8.07 5.22 -1.88
N ALA A 134 7.81 5.61 -3.14
CA ALA A 134 8.34 6.82 -3.77
C ALA A 134 8.10 8.12 -2.98
N PHE A 135 6.97 8.22 -2.27
CA PHE A 135 6.67 9.36 -1.41
C PHE A 135 6.02 8.92 -0.09
N PRO A 136 6.36 9.56 1.04
CA PRO A 136 5.76 9.23 2.33
C PRO A 136 4.23 9.39 2.36
N LYS A 137 3.64 10.19 1.46
CA LYS A 137 2.18 10.37 1.33
C LYS A 137 1.42 9.17 0.78
N TYR A 138 2.13 8.19 0.26
CA TYR A 138 1.53 6.94 -0.18
C TYR A 138 1.50 5.88 0.91
N LEU A 139 2.30 6.05 1.97
CA LEU A 139 2.32 5.13 3.10
C LEU A 139 1.03 5.26 3.91
N PRO A 140 0.53 4.15 4.48
CA PRO A 140 -0.62 4.16 5.39
C PRO A 140 -0.35 5.06 6.61
N THR A 141 -1.37 5.77 7.07
CA THR A 141 -1.26 6.66 8.24
C THR A 141 -0.88 5.92 9.52
N ALA A 142 -1.20 4.63 9.62
CA ALA A 142 -0.92 3.80 10.80
C ALA A 142 0.56 3.47 11.00
N CYS A 143 1.38 3.61 9.96
CA CYS A 143 2.80 3.24 10.00
C CYS A 143 3.69 4.26 9.31
N ARG A 144 3.22 5.49 9.17
CA ARG A 144 4.03 6.55 8.58
C ARG A 144 5.07 7.03 9.61
N PRO A 145 6.33 7.30 9.20
CA PRO A 145 7.30 7.94 10.09
C PRO A 145 6.87 9.35 10.52
#